data_AF-A0A516NTL1-F1
#
_entry.id   AF-A0A516NTL1-F1
#
_cell.length_a   1.000
_cell.length_b   1.000
_cell.length_c   1.000
_cell.angle_alpha   90.00
_cell.angle_beta   90.00
_cell.angle_gamma   90.00
#
_symmetry.space_group_name_H-M   'P 1'
#
loop_
_entity.id
_entity.type
_entity.pdbx_description
1 polymer ?
#
loop_
_entity_poly.entity_id
_entity_poly.type
_entity_poly.pdbx_seq_one_letter_code
_entity_poly.pdbx_strand_id
1 'polypeptide(L)'
;MKRENVDGTVYLLHFDRPYGHAKHYTGWTTDLESRLADHRSGNGARLMAVIREAGIGFSLARTWTGTRSRERQLKREGGAARRCPMCGVTPRREPDPDTPEDLRAVVLAARRDIAARRTERRRMGRWGPPLPEWARAMSAAELDRRLAQVEDRWNTPATDRRRTR
;
A
#
# COMPACT_ATOMS: atom_id res chain seq x y z
N MET A 1 -6.70 -24.42 3.04
CA MET A 1 -6.84 -23.28 3.97
C MET A 1 -6.54 -21.98 3.23
N LYS A 2 -7.54 -21.11 3.03
CA LYS A 2 -7.33 -19.76 2.48
C LYS A 2 -6.59 -18.96 3.56
N ARG A 3 -5.33 -18.58 3.32
CA ARG A 3 -4.61 -17.67 4.22
C ARG A 3 -5.37 -16.35 4.25
N GLU A 4 -5.84 -15.95 5.43
CA GLU A 4 -6.51 -14.66 5.62
C GLU A 4 -5.60 -13.53 5.11
N ASN A 5 -6.20 -12.67 4.30
CA ASN A 5 -5.52 -11.52 3.73
C ASN A 5 -5.60 -10.40 4.76
N VAL A 6 -4.74 -10.49 5.77
CA VAL A 6 -4.67 -9.49 6.85
C VAL A 6 -4.24 -8.15 6.25
N ASP A 7 -4.95 -7.08 6.62
CA ASP A 7 -4.60 -5.71 6.25
C ASP A 7 -3.27 -5.32 6.93
N GLY A 8 -2.43 -4.60 6.20
CA GLY A 8 -1.14 -4.14 6.69
C GLY A 8 -0.52 -3.12 5.75
N THR A 9 0.79 -2.96 5.86
CA THR A 9 1.58 -2.04 5.04
C THR A 9 2.53 -2.79 4.14
N VAL A 10 2.40 -2.58 2.84
CA VAL A 10 3.45 -2.90 1.86
C VAL A 10 4.42 -1.73 1.81
N TYR A 11 5.72 -2.02 1.82
CA TYR A 11 6.75 -0.99 1.81
C TYR A 11 7.83 -1.29 0.78
N LEU A 12 8.45 -0.21 0.28
CA LEU A 12 9.59 -0.22 -0.61
C LEU A 12 10.76 0.48 0.08
N LEU A 13 11.89 -0.20 0.17
CA LEU A 13 13.16 0.35 0.61
C LEU A 13 14.03 0.65 -0.60
N HIS A 14 14.79 1.73 -0.51
CA HIS A 14 15.85 2.09 -1.44
C HIS A 14 17.20 1.94 -0.73
N PHE A 15 18.15 1.27 -1.36
CA PHE A 15 19.50 1.14 -0.80
C PHE A 15 20.35 2.32 -1.22
N ASP A 16 21.16 2.85 -0.29
CA ASP A 16 22.00 4.02 -0.55
C ASP A 16 23.02 3.75 -1.67
N ARG A 17 23.44 2.48 -1.79
CA ARG A 17 24.26 1.97 -2.88
C ARG A 17 23.74 0.60 -3.34
N PRO A 18 23.83 0.28 -4.65
CA PRO A 18 23.48 -1.06 -5.14
C PRO A 18 24.35 -2.15 -4.50
N TYR A 19 23.74 -3.30 -4.19
CA TYR A 19 24.46 -4.52 -3.85
C TYR A 19 24.24 -5.56 -4.96
N GLY A 20 25.23 -5.72 -5.84
CA GLY A 20 25.05 -6.42 -7.10
C GLY A 20 23.91 -5.81 -7.92
N HIS A 21 22.88 -6.60 -8.23
CA HIS A 21 21.67 -6.12 -8.92
C HIS A 21 20.58 -5.60 -7.98
N ALA A 22 20.74 -5.78 -6.66
CA ALA A 22 19.74 -5.35 -5.69
C ALA A 22 19.93 -3.86 -5.37
N LYS A 23 18.93 -3.06 -5.75
CA LYS A 23 18.84 -1.62 -5.41
C LYS A 23 17.67 -1.30 -4.47
N HIS A 24 16.76 -2.26 -4.34
CA HIS A 24 15.48 -2.08 -3.67
C HIS A 24 15.08 -3.35 -2.96
N TYR A 25 14.30 -3.18 -1.89
CA TYR A 25 13.62 -4.27 -1.21
C TYR A 25 12.14 -3.95 -1.09
N THR A 26 11.28 -4.93 -1.36
CA THR A 26 9.83 -4.79 -1.18
C THR A 26 9.35 -5.86 -0.20
N GLY A 27 8.56 -5.45 0.78
CA GLY A 27 8.00 -6.34 1.79
C GLY A 27 6.64 -5.90 2.27
N TRP A 28 6.00 -6.73 3.10
CA TRP A 28 4.73 -6.44 3.76
C TRP A 28 4.84 -6.77 5.25
N THR A 29 4.14 -6.00 6.08
CA THR A 29 4.09 -6.19 7.54
C THR A 29 2.82 -5.59 8.12
N THR A 30 2.37 -6.07 9.28
CA THR A 30 1.32 -5.45 10.08
C THR A 30 1.86 -4.36 11.01
N ASP A 31 3.17 -4.42 11.33
CA ASP A 31 3.89 -3.42 12.12
C ASP A 31 5.11 -2.94 11.32
N LEU A 32 5.06 -1.71 10.82
CA LEU A 32 6.10 -1.16 9.97
C LEU A 32 7.34 -0.77 10.78
N GLU A 33 7.16 -0.18 11.95
CA GLU A 33 8.26 0.35 12.75
C GLU A 33 9.15 -0.77 13.26
N SER A 34 8.54 -1.79 13.88
CA SER A 34 9.25 -3.00 14.33
C SER A 34 10.00 -3.66 13.15
N ARG A 35 9.33 -3.75 11.99
CA ARG A 35 9.94 -4.37 10.81
C ARG A 35 11.12 -3.58 10.25
N LEU A 36 11.09 -2.25 10.32
CA LEU A 36 12.22 -1.42 9.91
C LEU A 36 13.38 -1.55 10.89
N ALA A 37 13.13 -1.66 12.19
CA ALA A 37 14.15 -1.92 13.20
C ALA A 37 14.83 -3.29 12.98
N ASP A 38 14.05 -4.33 12.68
CA ASP A 38 14.58 -5.64 12.30
C ASP A 38 15.48 -5.57 11.06
N HIS A 39 15.09 -4.80 10.06
CA HIS A 39 15.91 -4.63 8.86
C HIS A 39 17.20 -3.85 9.14
N ARG A 40 17.15 -2.81 9.99
CA ARG A 40 18.34 -2.05 10.42
C ARG A 40 19.31 -2.93 11.21
N SER A 41 18.81 -3.88 12.00
CA SER A 41 19.63 -4.84 12.75
C SER A 41 20.09 -6.05 11.91
N GLY A 42 19.60 -6.19 10.68
CA GLY A 42 19.92 -7.31 9.79
C GLY A 42 19.08 -8.58 10.03
N ASN A 43 18.11 -8.54 10.94
CA ASN A 43 17.29 -9.70 11.33
C ASN A 43 16.00 -9.86 10.51
N GLY A 44 15.61 -8.86 9.72
CA GLY A 44 14.33 -8.90 9.01
C GLY A 44 14.28 -9.77 7.75
N ALA A 45 15.38 -9.88 7.00
CA ALA A 45 15.48 -10.75 5.82
C ALA A 45 16.95 -11.05 5.48
N ARG A 46 17.24 -12.19 4.85
CA ARG A 46 18.62 -12.57 4.46
C ARG A 46 19.32 -11.51 3.61
N LEU A 47 18.60 -10.87 2.67
CA LEU A 47 19.18 -9.76 1.90
C LEU A 47 19.54 -8.57 2.80
N MET A 48 18.72 -8.25 3.79
CA MET A 48 18.98 -7.13 4.71
C MET A 48 20.15 -7.42 5.66
N ALA A 49 20.34 -8.68 6.06
CA ALA A 49 21.53 -9.13 6.78
C ALA A 49 22.81 -8.82 5.98
N VAL A 50 22.83 -9.21 4.70
CA VAL A 50 23.97 -9.00 3.81
C VAL A 50 24.19 -7.51 3.49
N ILE A 51 23.12 -6.74 3.30
CA ILE A 51 23.19 -5.28 3.09
C ILE A 51 23.83 -4.60 4.30
N ARG A 52 23.43 -4.98 5.51
CA ARG A 52 24.02 -4.49 6.75
C ARG A 52 25.50 -4.88 6.87
N GLU A 53 25.83 -6.14 6.61
CA GLU A 53 27.21 -6.65 6.65
C GLU A 53 28.12 -5.92 5.65
N ALA A 54 27.58 -5.59 4.47
CA ALA A 54 28.26 -4.78 3.46
C ALA A 54 28.37 -3.27 3.81
N GLY A 55 27.86 -2.85 4.97
CA GLY A 55 27.86 -1.44 5.38
C GLY A 55 27.01 -0.54 4.47
N ILE A 56 25.95 -1.09 3.87
CA ILE A 56 25.03 -0.34 3.00
C ILE A 56 23.78 0.02 3.80
N GLY A 57 23.49 1.32 3.87
CA GLY A 57 22.24 1.80 4.45
C GLY A 57 21.06 1.71 3.50
N PHE A 58 19.88 1.96 4.04
CA PHE A 58 18.66 2.03 3.26
C PHE A 58 17.69 3.06 3.83
N SER A 59 16.83 3.56 2.97
CA SER A 59 15.77 4.51 3.29
C SER A 59 14.40 3.94 2.91
N LEU A 60 13.37 4.26 3.71
CA LEU A 60 11.98 3.94 3.37
C LEU A 60 11.54 4.84 2.22
N ALA A 61 11.37 4.27 1.03
CA ALA A 61 11.06 5.01 -0.18
C ALA A 61 9.58 5.31 -0.32
N ARG A 62 8.74 4.32 -0.02
CA ARG A 62 7.30 4.40 -0.27
C ARG A 62 6.54 3.32 0.49
N THR A 63 5.31 3.64 0.86
CA THR A 63 4.36 2.71 1.47
C THR A 63 3.06 2.63 0.66
N TRP A 64 2.36 1.51 0.84
CA TRP A 64 1.02 1.26 0.34
C TRP A 64 0.23 0.49 1.38
N THR A 65 -1.01 0.90 1.64
CA THR A 65 -1.93 0.09 2.43
C THR A 65 -2.37 -1.13 1.62
N GLY A 66 -2.35 -2.30 2.23
CA GLY A 66 -2.83 -3.53 1.61
C GLY A 66 -2.33 -4.79 2.28
N THR A 67 -2.54 -5.90 1.61
CA THR A 67 -2.26 -7.24 2.15
C THR A 67 -1.00 -7.84 1.50
N ARG A 68 -0.64 -9.06 1.91
CA ARG A 68 0.39 -9.85 1.22
C ARG A 68 0.11 -10.04 -0.27
N SER A 69 -1.15 -10.04 -0.72
CA SER A 69 -1.46 -10.12 -2.15
C SER A 69 -0.92 -8.92 -2.93
N ARG A 70 -1.03 -7.71 -2.35
CA ARG A 70 -0.54 -6.47 -2.96
C ARG A 70 0.99 -6.47 -3.09
N GLU A 71 1.68 -6.94 -2.07
CA GLU A 71 3.14 -7.12 -2.12
C GLU A 71 3.56 -8.09 -3.23
N ARG A 72 2.88 -9.23 -3.36
CA ARG A 72 3.16 -10.19 -4.44
C ARG A 72 2.89 -9.61 -5.81
N GLN A 73 1.81 -8.84 -5.96
CA GLN A 73 1.49 -8.18 -7.21
C GLN A 73 2.60 -7.20 -7.61
N LEU A 74 3.00 -6.31 -6.69
CA LEU A 74 4.08 -5.34 -6.95
C LEU A 74 5.41 -6.02 -7.30
N LYS A 75 5.71 -7.17 -6.69
CA LYS A 75 6.87 -7.99 -7.05
C LYS A 75 6.75 -8.58 -8.45
N ARG A 76 5.58 -9.13 -8.81
CA ARG A 76 5.31 -9.71 -10.13
C ARG A 76 5.35 -8.69 -11.26
N GLU A 77 4.84 -7.49 -11.04
CA GLU A 77 4.91 -6.38 -12.01
C GLU A 77 6.35 -5.90 -12.24
N GLY A 78 7.26 -6.21 -11.29
CA GLY A 78 8.66 -5.81 -11.36
C GLY A 78 8.86 -4.30 -11.38
N GLY A 79 10.11 -3.87 -11.60
CA GLY A 79 10.45 -2.46 -11.78
C GLY A 79 10.22 -1.60 -10.54
N ALA A 80 10.74 -2.01 -9.38
CA ALA A 80 10.69 -1.25 -8.14
C ALA A 80 11.21 0.20 -8.29
N ALA A 81 12.23 0.41 -9.14
CA ALA A 81 12.75 1.73 -9.48
C ALA A 81 11.69 2.67 -10.07
N ARG A 82 10.73 2.15 -10.85
CA ARG A 82 9.61 2.94 -11.43
C ARG A 82 8.59 3.42 -10.39
N ARG A 83 8.70 2.94 -9.15
CA ARG A 83 7.82 3.31 -8.03
C ARG A 83 8.57 4.00 -6.90
N CYS A 84 9.89 4.10 -7.00
CA CYS A 84 10.77 4.67 -5.98
C CYS A 84 10.94 6.18 -6.24
N PRO A 85 10.46 7.06 -5.33
CA PRO A 85 10.69 8.50 -5.48
C PRO A 85 12.18 8.87 -5.39
N MET A 86 12.99 8.11 -4.65
CA MET A 86 14.45 8.31 -4.57
C MET A 86 15.18 7.98 -5.89
N CYS A 87 14.53 7.31 -6.85
CA CYS A 87 15.10 7.10 -8.19
C CYS A 87 14.76 8.21 -9.19
N GLY A 88 14.24 9.35 -8.73
CA GLY A 88 13.87 10.47 -9.60
C GLY A 88 12.52 10.30 -10.31
N VAL A 89 11.72 9.32 -9.90
CA VAL A 89 10.36 9.13 -10.42
C VAL A 89 9.38 9.90 -9.54
N THR A 90 8.37 10.54 -10.14
CA THR A 90 7.22 11.06 -9.41
C THR A 90 6.10 10.02 -9.41
N PRO A 91 6.01 9.14 -8.40
CA PRO A 91 4.94 8.16 -8.36
C PRO A 91 3.58 8.84 -8.23
N ARG A 92 2.56 8.31 -8.93
CA ARG A 92 1.18 8.69 -8.66
C ARG A 92 0.88 8.41 -7.18
N ARG A 93 0.38 9.39 -6.44
CA ARG A 93 -0.15 9.23 -5.09
C ARG A 93 -1.25 8.16 -5.13
N GLU A 94 -1.11 7.11 -4.32
CA GLU A 94 -2.21 6.15 -4.17
C GLU A 94 -3.20 6.71 -3.15
N PRO A 95 -4.52 6.54 -3.38
CA PRO A 95 -5.53 6.99 -2.42
C PRO A 95 -5.33 6.29 -1.08
N ASP A 96 -5.30 7.04 0.02
CA ASP A 96 -5.17 6.50 1.37
C ASP A 96 -6.53 5.95 1.85
N PRO A 97 -6.64 4.63 2.12
CA PRO A 97 -7.91 4.05 2.55
C PRO A 97 -8.36 4.48 3.95
N ASP A 98 -7.49 5.09 4.75
CA ASP A 98 -7.81 5.57 6.09
C ASP A 98 -8.25 7.04 6.13
N THR A 99 -8.25 7.73 4.97
CA THR A 99 -8.79 9.10 4.84
C THR A 99 -10.18 9.08 4.18
N PRO A 100 -11.18 9.79 4.75
CA PRO A 100 -12.53 9.83 4.16
C PRO A 100 -12.56 10.37 2.72
N GLU A 101 -11.73 11.37 2.41
CA GLU A 101 -11.68 12.00 1.09
C GLU A 101 -11.21 11.02 0.00
N ASP A 102 -10.08 10.37 0.21
CA ASP A 102 -9.55 9.40 -0.75
C ASP A 102 -10.45 8.15 -0.84
N LEU A 103 -11.04 7.72 0.28
CA LEU A 103 -11.96 6.59 0.30
C LEU A 103 -13.26 6.88 -0.48
N ARG A 104 -13.83 8.08 -0.34
CA ARG A 104 -14.95 8.57 -1.16
C ARG A 104 -14.60 8.55 -2.65
N ALA A 105 -13.42 9.05 -3.01
CA ALA A 105 -12.96 9.06 -4.40
C ALA A 105 -12.87 7.63 -4.98
N VAL A 106 -12.36 6.67 -4.20
CA VAL A 106 -12.29 5.25 -4.59
C VAL A 106 -13.68 4.64 -4.74
N VAL A 107 -14.60 4.89 -3.80
CA VAL A 107 -16.00 4.43 -3.86
C VAL A 107 -16.69 4.94 -5.12
N LEU A 108 -16.57 6.24 -5.42
CA LEU A 108 -17.17 6.85 -6.62
C LEU A 108 -16.61 6.24 -7.91
N ALA A 109 -15.30 6.03 -7.98
CA ALA A 109 -14.66 5.36 -9.11
C ALA A 109 -15.17 3.91 -9.28
N ALA A 110 -15.33 3.18 -8.17
CA ALA A 110 -15.82 1.79 -8.19
C ALA A 110 -17.27 1.71 -8.66
N ARG A 111 -18.14 2.61 -8.18
CA ARG A 111 -19.53 2.72 -8.62
C ARG A 111 -19.62 2.98 -10.13
N ARG A 112 -18.78 3.88 -10.67
CA ARG A 112 -18.68 4.15 -12.10
C ARG A 112 -18.24 2.91 -12.89
N ASP A 113 -17.22 2.20 -12.43
CA ASP A 113 -16.74 0.97 -13.10
C ASP A 113 -17.81 -0.13 -13.10
N ILE A 114 -18.51 -0.35 -11.99
CA ILE A 114 -19.60 -1.34 -11.89
C ILE A 114 -20.79 -0.94 -12.79
N ALA A 115 -21.17 0.34 -12.81
CA ALA A 115 -22.21 0.85 -13.69
C ALA A 115 -21.83 0.67 -15.17
N ALA A 116 -20.59 1.03 -15.54
CA ALA A 116 -20.06 0.85 -16.89
C ALA A 116 -20.08 -0.63 -17.32
N ARG A 117 -19.66 -1.55 -16.45
CA ARG A 117 -19.74 -3.00 -16.70
C ARG A 117 -21.17 -3.51 -16.89
N ARG A 118 -22.17 -2.89 -16.27
CA ARG A 118 -23.59 -3.23 -16.46
C ARG A 118 -24.15 -2.68 -17.78
N THR A 119 -23.65 -1.54 -18.24
CA THR A 119 -24.11 -0.88 -19.47
C THR A 119 -23.38 -1.35 -20.74
N GLU A 120 -22.23 -2.01 -20.63
CA GLU A 120 -21.32 -2.28 -21.76
C GLU A 120 -21.21 -3.78 -22.13
N ARG A 121 -22.05 -4.22 -23.09
CA ARG A 121 -21.73 -5.37 -23.97
C ARG A 121 -20.49 -5.00 -24.79
N ARG A 122 -19.37 -5.71 -24.56
CA ARG A 122 -18.19 -5.84 -25.45
C ARG A 122 -17.83 -4.58 -26.27
N ARG A 123 -16.97 -3.70 -25.76
CA ARG A 123 -15.94 -3.00 -26.58
C ARG A 123 -14.86 -2.40 -25.67
N MET A 124 -13.61 -2.60 -26.07
CA MET A 124 -12.41 -2.26 -25.29
C MET A 124 -12.26 -0.74 -25.13
N GLY A 125 -12.12 -0.27 -23.89
CA GLY A 125 -11.73 1.11 -23.61
C GLY A 125 -11.84 1.43 -22.12
N ARG A 126 -10.80 1.10 -21.34
CA ARG A 126 -10.75 1.34 -19.89
C ARG A 126 -10.83 2.85 -19.61
N TRP A 127 -11.99 3.36 -19.18
CA TRP A 127 -12.14 4.74 -18.72
C TRP A 127 -11.65 4.90 -17.28
N GLY A 128 -10.63 5.73 -17.08
CA GLY A 128 -10.10 6.12 -15.77
C GLY A 128 -8.95 5.25 -15.23
N PRO A 129 -8.20 5.76 -14.23
CA PRO A 129 -7.15 4.99 -13.57
C PRO A 129 -7.75 3.76 -12.90
N PRO A 130 -7.09 2.59 -12.98
CA PRO A 130 -7.63 1.38 -12.39
C PRO A 130 -7.77 1.53 -10.87
N LEU A 131 -8.88 1.01 -10.32
CA LEU A 131 -9.10 1.00 -8.88
C LEU A 131 -7.91 0.37 -8.11
N PRO A 132 -7.62 0.84 -6.89
CA PRO A 132 -6.71 0.17 -5.98
C PRO A 132 -7.09 -1.30 -5.79
N GLU A 133 -6.10 -2.19 -5.64
CA GLU A 133 -6.36 -3.63 -5.57
C GLU A 133 -7.31 -4.03 -4.44
N TRP A 134 -7.14 -3.42 -3.27
CA TRP A 134 -7.99 -3.70 -2.11
C TRP A 134 -9.47 -3.42 -2.43
N ALA A 135 -9.75 -2.43 -3.28
CA ALA A 135 -11.10 -2.06 -3.68
C ALA A 135 -11.67 -2.95 -4.80
N ARG A 136 -10.81 -3.50 -5.68
CA ARG A 136 -11.26 -4.36 -6.80
C ARG A 136 -11.93 -5.66 -6.36
N ALA A 137 -11.58 -6.15 -5.17
CA ALA A 137 -12.14 -7.37 -4.61
C ALA A 137 -13.46 -7.13 -3.85
N MET A 138 -13.89 -5.88 -3.69
CA MET A 138 -15.05 -5.49 -2.89
C MET A 138 -16.21 -5.06 -3.80
N SER A 139 -17.42 -5.42 -3.41
CA SER A 139 -18.66 -4.88 -3.97
C SER A 139 -18.84 -3.40 -3.57
N ALA A 140 -19.64 -2.66 -4.34
CA ALA A 140 -19.94 -1.26 -4.02
C ALA A 140 -20.52 -1.10 -2.60
N ALA A 141 -21.39 -2.03 -2.17
CA ALA A 141 -21.98 -2.01 -0.84
C ALA A 141 -20.95 -2.27 0.28
N GLU A 142 -19.92 -3.09 0.03
CA GLU A 142 -18.83 -3.30 0.98
C GLU A 142 -17.92 -2.07 1.09
N LEU A 143 -17.66 -1.39 -0.03
CA LEU A 143 -16.92 -0.14 -0.05
C LEU A 143 -17.68 0.98 0.69
N ASP A 144 -18.99 1.06 0.50
CA ASP A 144 -19.86 2.01 1.21
C ASP A 144 -19.85 1.77 2.72
N ARG A 145 -19.92 0.51 3.17
CA ARG A 145 -19.80 0.16 4.59
C ARG A 145 -18.45 0.55 5.17
N ARG A 146 -17.36 0.32 4.43
CA ARG A 146 -16.00 0.70 4.86
C ARG A 146 -15.86 2.22 4.95
N LEU A 147 -16.44 2.97 4.01
CA LEU A 147 -16.48 4.43 4.07
C LEU A 147 -17.19 4.93 5.32
N ALA A 148 -18.38 4.40 5.62
CA ALA A 148 -19.11 4.77 6.83
C ALA A 148 -18.31 4.49 8.11
N GLN A 149 -17.60 3.36 8.19
CA GLN A 149 -16.74 3.03 9.34
C GLN A 149 -15.56 3.99 9.50
N VAL A 150 -14.90 4.37 8.39
CA VAL A 150 -13.77 5.31 8.44
C VAL A 150 -14.24 6.73 8.77
N GLU A 151 -15.37 7.17 8.21
CA GLU A 151 -16.01 8.45 8.54
C GLU A 151 -16.44 8.51 10.01
N ASP A 152 -17.04 7.43 10.53
CA ASP A 152 -17.41 7.32 11.94
C ASP A 152 -16.17 7.39 12.84
N ARG A 153 -15.12 6.63 12.53
CA ARG A 153 -13.83 6.69 13.25
C ARG A 153 -13.19 8.09 13.22
N TRP A 154 -13.29 8.80 12.09
CA TRP A 154 -12.75 10.17 11.93
C TRP A 154 -13.58 11.23 12.64
N ASN A 155 -14.91 11.06 12.69
CA ASN A 155 -15.83 12.00 13.33
C ASN A 155 -16.08 11.69 14.80
N THR A 156 -15.72 10.49 15.27
CA THR A 156 -15.70 10.14 16.68
C THR A 156 -14.66 11.01 17.37
N PRO A 157 -15.05 11.93 18.27
CA PRO A 157 -14.09 12.69 19.04
C PRO A 157 -13.23 11.70 19.82
N ALA A 158 -11.93 11.95 19.94
CA ALA A 158 -11.09 11.26 20.92
C ALA A 158 -11.61 11.62 22.32
N THR A 159 -12.63 10.91 22.80
CA THR A 159 -13.11 11.02 24.16
C THR A 159 -12.02 10.49 25.08
N ASP A 160 -11.51 11.40 25.89
CA ASP A 160 -10.61 11.18 27.03
C ASP A 160 -9.12 10.95 26.73
N ARG A 161 -8.42 12.02 26.37
CA ARG A 161 -7.08 12.26 26.94
C ARG A 161 -7.19 13.48 27.83
N ARG A 162 -7.41 13.24 29.13
CA ARG A 162 -7.17 14.22 30.20
C ARG A 162 -5.97 15.09 29.87
N ARG A 163 -6.25 16.36 29.55
CA ARG A 163 -5.37 17.48 29.88
C ARG A 163 -5.26 17.50 31.40
N THR A 164 -4.29 16.79 31.96
CA THR A 164 -3.68 17.22 33.21
C THR A 164 -2.54 18.17 32.83
N ARG A 165 -2.63 19.36 33.45
CA ARG A 165 -1.67 20.46 33.42
C ARG A 165 -0.23 20.00 33.64
#